data_AF-A0A478FSF3-F1
#
_entry.id   AF-A0A478FSF3-F1
#
_cell.length_a   1.000
_cell.length_b   1.000
_cell.length_c   1.000
_cell.angle_alpha   90.00
_cell.angle_beta   90.00
_cell.angle_gamma   90.00
#
_symmetry.space_group_name_H-M   'P 1'
#
loop_
_entity.id
_entity.type
_entity.pdbx_description
1 polymer ?
#
loop_
_entity_poly.entity_id
_entity_poly.type
_entity_poly.pdbx_seq_one_letter_code
_entity_poly.pdbx_strand_id
1 'polypeptide(L)'
;MDLNSFSVNFAALFIATASTTYALTNDGSNGYEIRVWDQFGENLMTIGNLDEEEVWNEWTKRWVLLVVAENSNENKKLKSNYWKEKVIDQTGNLSFVSESLGNDQKNNFSSTNDEKRIQYAQSKKSEIRSKVRRLQEECEYAYGRHINRDSSWYKSWFNSASQRTKLEEKDNKKEKNFEYWRDVFRACSKEGDVDKMPIGWLSSTSLKLYQEKGLYKEESKKS
;
A
#
# COMPACT_ATOMS: atom_id res chain seq x y z
N MET A 1 -9.54 31.45 -15.98
CA MET A 1 -9.76 30.03 -16.31
C MET A 1 -8.57 29.24 -15.78
N ASP A 2 -8.33 29.28 -14.47
CA ASP A 2 -9.00 28.55 -13.38
C ASP A 2 -8.29 27.22 -13.06
N LEU A 3 -7.12 27.32 -12.42
CA LEU A 3 -6.54 26.20 -11.66
C LEU A 3 -7.34 25.90 -10.39
N ASN A 4 -8.14 26.85 -9.90
CA ASN A 4 -8.99 26.70 -8.72
C ASN A 4 -10.20 25.79 -8.96
N SER A 5 -10.69 25.67 -10.19
CA SER A 5 -11.82 24.79 -10.51
C SER A 5 -11.41 23.32 -10.58
N PHE A 6 -10.15 23.01 -10.94
CA PHE A 6 -9.65 21.64 -10.98
C PHE A 6 -9.47 21.06 -9.58
N SER A 7 -8.88 21.83 -8.65
CA SER A 7 -8.68 21.40 -7.26
C SER A 7 -9.99 21.31 -6.47
N VAL A 8 -10.96 22.19 -6.73
CA VAL A 8 -12.31 22.11 -6.12
C VAL A 8 -13.10 20.93 -6.70
N ASN A 9 -13.01 20.64 -8.00
CA ASN A 9 -13.61 19.44 -8.58
C ASN A 9 -12.93 18.15 -8.11
N PHE A 10 -11.62 18.19 -7.87
CA PHE A 10 -10.89 17.05 -7.31
C PHE A 10 -11.28 16.79 -5.85
N ALA A 11 -11.35 17.83 -5.04
CA ALA A 11 -11.87 17.75 -3.68
C ALA A 11 -13.35 17.33 -3.69
N ALA A 12 -14.17 17.81 -4.61
CA ALA A 12 -15.57 17.42 -4.74
C ALA A 12 -15.73 15.98 -5.24
N LEU A 13 -14.85 15.47 -6.10
CA LEU A 13 -14.80 14.05 -6.49
C LEU A 13 -14.40 13.17 -5.31
N PHE A 14 -13.37 13.54 -4.55
CA PHE A 14 -12.97 12.87 -3.32
C PHE A 14 -14.05 12.94 -2.23
N ILE A 15 -14.73 14.06 -2.12
CA ILE A 15 -15.85 14.24 -1.20
C ILE A 15 -17.05 13.43 -1.69
N ALA A 16 -17.34 13.38 -2.99
CA ALA A 16 -18.47 12.61 -3.54
C ALA A 16 -18.25 11.10 -3.43
N THR A 17 -17.03 10.59 -3.69
CA THR A 17 -16.67 9.20 -3.37
C THR A 17 -16.65 8.95 -1.87
N ALA A 18 -16.12 9.87 -1.06
CA ALA A 18 -16.22 9.76 0.40
C ALA A 18 -17.67 9.82 0.91
N SER A 19 -18.58 10.52 0.23
CA SER A 19 -20.01 10.61 0.54
C SER A 19 -20.75 9.33 0.16
N THR A 20 -20.32 8.65 -0.91
CA THR A 20 -20.86 7.33 -1.29
C THR A 20 -20.29 6.22 -0.41
N THR A 21 -19.02 6.31 -0.01
CA THR A 21 -18.45 5.49 1.07
C THR A 21 -19.20 5.72 2.39
N TYR A 22 -19.50 6.97 2.75
CA TYR A 22 -20.27 7.36 3.94
C TYR A 22 -21.66 6.70 3.98
N ALA A 23 -22.31 6.50 2.83
CA ALA A 23 -23.59 5.80 2.76
C ALA A 23 -23.46 4.27 2.91
N LEU A 24 -22.29 3.69 2.60
CA LEU A 24 -22.06 2.23 2.59
C LEU A 24 -21.38 1.69 3.84
N THR A 25 -20.72 2.53 4.65
CA THR A 25 -20.07 2.13 5.92
C THR A 25 -20.94 2.32 7.15
N ASN A 26 -22.27 2.40 6.98
CA ASN A 26 -23.23 2.78 8.01
C ASN A 26 -23.53 1.66 9.05
N ASP A 27 -22.51 0.91 9.46
CA ASP A 27 -22.55 0.05 10.63
C ASP A 27 -21.32 0.36 11.52
N GLY A 28 -21.52 1.32 12.43
CA GLY A 28 -20.92 1.23 13.76
C GLY A 28 -19.51 1.79 13.99
N SER A 29 -19.29 3.10 13.79
CA SER A 29 -18.57 3.96 14.74
C SER A 29 -18.40 5.39 14.20
N ASN A 30 -18.97 6.38 14.89
CA ASN A 30 -18.64 7.80 14.79
C ASN A 30 -18.49 8.41 13.37
N GLY A 31 -19.47 8.20 12.47
CA GLY A 31 -19.96 9.14 11.45
C GLY A 31 -19.02 9.94 10.51
N TYR A 32 -17.69 9.82 10.59
CA TYR A 32 -16.73 10.69 9.89
C TYR A 32 -15.39 9.99 9.55
N GLU A 33 -15.29 8.69 9.81
CA GLU A 33 -14.06 7.91 9.63
C GLU A 33 -13.93 7.38 8.20
N ILE A 34 -13.21 8.11 7.35
CA ILE A 34 -12.83 7.64 6.01
C ILE A 34 -11.52 6.85 6.16
N ARG A 35 -11.55 5.52 5.93
CA ARG A 35 -10.31 4.75 5.82
C ARG A 35 -9.58 5.16 4.55
N VAL A 36 -8.26 5.11 4.61
CA VAL A 36 -7.35 5.46 3.50
C VAL A 36 -7.70 4.74 2.19
N TRP A 37 -8.32 3.57 2.32
CA TRP A 37 -8.53 2.60 1.26
C TRP A 37 -9.98 2.46 0.80
N ASP A 38 -10.95 2.98 1.54
CA ASP A 38 -12.37 2.80 1.22
C ASP A 38 -12.76 3.48 -0.11
N GLN A 39 -11.99 4.46 -0.56
CA GLN A 39 -12.16 5.11 -1.85
C GLN A 39 -11.80 4.19 -3.04
N PHE A 40 -11.13 3.06 -2.78
CA PHE A 40 -10.57 2.17 -3.81
C PHE A 40 -10.75 0.69 -3.50
N GLY A 41 -11.68 0.32 -2.61
CA GLY A 41 -11.85 -1.07 -2.16
C GLY A 41 -11.91 -2.11 -3.29
N GLU A 42 -12.50 -1.75 -4.44
CA GLU A 42 -12.57 -2.60 -5.63
C GLU A 42 -11.21 -2.90 -6.30
N ASN A 43 -10.24 -2.01 -6.14
CA ASN A 43 -8.89 -2.08 -6.72
C ASN A 43 -7.86 -2.73 -5.77
N LEU A 44 -8.30 -3.12 -4.57
CA LEU A 44 -7.46 -3.67 -3.52
C LEU A 44 -7.53 -5.18 -3.45
N MET A 45 -6.45 -5.78 -2.97
CA MET A 45 -6.40 -7.19 -2.65
C MET A 45 -7.37 -7.47 -1.50
N THR A 46 -8.24 -8.47 -1.65
CA THR A 46 -9.17 -8.85 -0.60
C THR A 46 -8.41 -9.47 0.58
N ILE A 47 -8.65 -8.98 1.80
CA ILE A 47 -8.16 -9.62 3.02
C ILE A 47 -9.07 -10.82 3.31
N GLY A 48 -8.52 -12.02 3.21
CA GLY A 48 -9.27 -13.27 3.36
C GLY A 48 -8.43 -14.37 4.01
N ASN A 49 -9.04 -15.54 4.19
CA ASN A 49 -8.35 -16.67 4.81
C ASN A 49 -7.36 -17.32 3.83
N LEU A 50 -6.06 -17.32 4.16
CA LEU A 50 -5.00 -17.95 3.34
C LEU A 50 -5.11 -19.48 3.22
N ASP A 51 -6.03 -20.12 3.94
CA ASP A 51 -6.37 -21.53 3.73
C ASP A 51 -7.25 -21.76 2.50
N GLU A 52 -8.02 -20.74 2.10
CA GLU A 52 -8.81 -20.77 0.87
C GLU A 52 -7.88 -20.67 -0.35
N GLU A 53 -8.10 -21.54 -1.34
CA GLU A 53 -7.22 -21.69 -2.49
C GLU A 53 -7.17 -20.41 -3.36
N GLU A 54 -8.31 -19.78 -3.60
CA GLU A 54 -8.40 -18.54 -4.36
C GLU A 54 -7.61 -17.41 -3.69
N VAL A 55 -7.85 -17.17 -2.40
CA VAL A 55 -7.14 -16.17 -1.60
C VAL A 55 -5.63 -16.45 -1.57
N TRP A 56 -5.25 -17.71 -1.35
CA TRP A 56 -3.85 -18.14 -1.39
C TRP A 56 -3.19 -17.81 -2.72
N ASN A 57 -3.86 -18.14 -3.83
CA ASN A 57 -3.32 -17.97 -5.17
C ASN A 57 -3.14 -16.49 -5.51
N GLU A 58 -4.11 -15.64 -5.16
CA GLU A 58 -4.02 -14.19 -5.36
C GLU A 58 -2.87 -13.56 -4.56
N TRP A 59 -2.81 -13.82 -3.26
CA TRP A 59 -1.77 -13.24 -2.40
C TRP A 59 -0.37 -13.76 -2.74
N THR A 60 -0.24 -15.03 -3.11
CA THR A 60 1.03 -15.60 -3.56
C THR A 60 1.48 -14.98 -4.87
N LYS A 61 0.56 -14.83 -5.84
CA LYS A 61 0.85 -14.13 -7.09
C LYS A 61 1.36 -12.72 -6.84
N ARG A 62 0.66 -11.96 -5.98
CA ARG A 62 1.07 -10.60 -5.61
C ARG A 62 2.45 -10.59 -4.96
N TRP A 63 2.71 -11.50 -4.03
CA TRP A 63 4.00 -11.62 -3.35
C TRP A 63 5.13 -11.90 -4.35
N VAL A 64 4.98 -12.85 -5.27
CA VAL A 64 6.00 -13.14 -6.30
C VAL A 64 6.28 -11.92 -7.17
N LEU A 65 5.23 -11.22 -7.63
CA LEU A 65 5.38 -10.00 -8.43
C LEU A 65 6.13 -8.90 -7.68
N LEU A 66 5.96 -8.82 -6.35
CA LEU A 66 6.74 -7.90 -5.50
C LEU A 66 8.19 -8.36 -5.34
N VAL A 67 8.45 -9.67 -5.23
CA VAL A 67 9.82 -10.22 -5.17
C VAL A 67 10.61 -9.84 -6.44
N VAL A 68 10.00 -10.00 -7.62
CA VAL A 68 10.67 -9.69 -8.90
C VAL A 68 10.57 -8.21 -9.31
N ALA A 69 9.84 -7.38 -8.57
CA ALA A 69 9.48 -6.03 -8.96
C ALA A 69 10.69 -5.13 -9.28
N GLU A 70 11.85 -5.33 -8.63
CA GLU A 70 13.06 -4.53 -8.87
C GLU A 70 13.52 -4.57 -10.35
N ASN A 71 13.16 -5.64 -11.07
CA ASN A 71 13.48 -5.84 -12.48
C ASN A 71 12.31 -5.51 -13.43
N SER A 72 11.26 -4.88 -12.91
CA SER A 72 10.08 -4.45 -13.68
C SER A 72 10.11 -2.94 -13.97
N ASN A 73 9.02 -2.40 -14.52
CA ASN A 73 8.86 -0.96 -14.75
C ASN A 73 8.94 -0.16 -13.44
N GLU A 74 9.48 1.06 -13.51
CA GLU A 74 9.70 1.94 -12.35
C GLU A 74 8.45 2.17 -11.50
N ASN A 75 7.28 2.22 -12.12
CA ASN A 75 6.00 2.43 -11.46
C ASN A 75 5.58 1.24 -10.56
N LYS A 76 6.12 0.05 -10.80
CA LYS A 76 5.90 -1.18 -10.00
C LYS A 76 6.99 -1.44 -8.96
N LYS A 77 8.14 -0.76 -9.03
CA LYS A 77 9.25 -0.93 -8.08
C LYS A 77 8.92 -0.38 -6.70
N LEU A 78 9.16 -1.19 -5.68
CA LEU A 78 9.18 -0.72 -4.29
C LEU A 78 10.31 0.30 -4.10
N LYS A 79 10.13 1.29 -3.23
CA LYS A 79 11.15 2.34 -2.98
C LYS A 79 11.73 2.28 -1.58
N SER A 80 10.94 1.95 -0.58
CA SER A 80 11.34 1.93 0.81
C SER A 80 12.05 0.63 1.19
N ASN A 81 13.19 0.76 1.88
CA ASN A 81 13.93 -0.39 2.41
C ASN A 81 13.07 -1.24 3.35
N TYR A 82 12.13 -0.62 4.07
CA TYR A 82 11.18 -1.36 4.92
C TYR A 82 10.42 -2.42 4.12
N TRP A 83 9.80 -2.04 2.99
CA TRP A 83 9.07 -3.00 2.17
C TRP A 83 10.01 -4.00 1.49
N LYS A 84 11.14 -3.53 0.94
CA LYS A 84 12.11 -4.40 0.26
C LYS A 84 12.70 -5.46 1.17
N GLU A 85 13.07 -5.11 2.40
CA GLU A 85 13.86 -5.96 3.30
C GLU A 85 13.04 -6.60 4.41
N LYS A 86 12.04 -5.90 4.97
CA LYS A 86 11.30 -6.37 6.15
C LYS A 86 9.98 -7.05 5.81
N VAL A 87 9.31 -6.60 4.76
CA VAL A 87 8.01 -7.16 4.37
C VAL A 87 8.18 -8.24 3.31
N ILE A 88 8.90 -7.93 2.23
CA ILE A 88 9.03 -8.81 1.08
C ILE A 88 10.31 -9.64 1.13
N ASP A 89 11.40 -9.11 1.70
CA ASP A 89 12.74 -9.69 1.59
C ASP A 89 13.07 -10.05 0.12
N GLN A 90 13.05 -9.03 -0.75
CA GLN A 90 13.17 -9.21 -2.20
C GLN A 90 14.43 -9.99 -2.57
N THR A 91 15.57 -9.61 -2.01
CA THR A 91 16.86 -10.26 -2.31
C THR A 91 16.88 -11.71 -1.85
N GLY A 92 16.42 -11.99 -0.62
CA GLY A 92 16.40 -13.35 -0.07
C GLY A 92 15.42 -14.26 -0.79
N ASN A 93 14.29 -13.72 -1.27
CA ASN A 93 13.24 -14.50 -1.91
C ASN A 93 13.35 -14.61 -3.43
N LEU A 94 14.17 -13.76 -4.08
CA LEU A 94 14.39 -13.83 -5.53
C LEU A 94 15.04 -15.15 -5.94
N SER A 95 16.01 -15.62 -5.15
CA SER A 95 16.68 -16.92 -5.38
C SER A 95 15.69 -18.07 -5.29
N PHE A 96 14.86 -18.07 -4.24
CA PHE A 96 13.81 -19.06 -4.01
C PHE A 96 12.84 -19.16 -5.19
N VAL A 97 12.21 -18.05 -5.60
CA VAL A 97 11.22 -18.12 -6.69
C VAL A 97 11.85 -18.53 -8.03
N SER A 98 13.13 -18.22 -8.22
CA SER A 98 13.89 -18.54 -9.43
C SER A 98 14.42 -19.98 -9.47
N GLU A 99 14.22 -20.79 -8.42
CA GLU A 99 14.50 -22.24 -8.46
C GLU A 99 13.61 -22.98 -9.47
N SER A 100 12.45 -22.41 -9.78
CA SER A 100 11.56 -22.88 -10.84
C SER A 100 12.14 -22.80 -12.25
N LEU A 101 13.25 -22.08 -12.42
CA LEU A 101 13.87 -21.81 -13.71
C LEU A 101 15.22 -22.52 -13.82
N GLY A 102 15.58 -22.91 -15.04
CA GLY A 102 16.94 -23.35 -15.35
C GLY A 102 17.95 -22.24 -15.06
N ASN A 103 19.20 -22.62 -14.75
CA ASN A 103 20.26 -21.67 -14.35
C ASN A 103 20.40 -20.47 -15.32
N ASP A 104 20.27 -20.71 -16.63
CA ASP A 104 20.41 -19.68 -17.66
C ASP A 104 19.23 -18.69 -17.73
N GLN A 105 18.11 -19.00 -17.08
CA GLN A 105 16.87 -18.21 -17.11
C GLN A 105 16.55 -17.51 -15.78
N LYS A 106 17.35 -17.74 -14.73
CA LYS A 106 17.10 -17.20 -13.37
C LYS A 106 16.92 -15.68 -13.35
N ASN A 107 17.67 -14.95 -14.18
CA ASN A 107 17.63 -13.49 -14.30
C ASN A 107 16.85 -12.99 -15.52
N ASN A 108 16.09 -13.86 -16.19
CA ASN A 108 15.20 -13.46 -17.28
C ASN A 108 13.82 -13.12 -16.69
N PHE A 109 13.50 -11.82 -16.68
CA PHE A 109 12.26 -11.26 -16.16
C PHE A 109 11.30 -10.99 -17.32
N SER A 110 10.41 -11.94 -17.54
CA SER A 110 9.37 -11.92 -18.57
C SER A 110 8.09 -12.50 -17.99
N SER A 111 6.93 -12.16 -18.55
CA SER A 111 5.63 -12.65 -18.07
C SER A 111 5.58 -14.17 -17.96
N THR A 112 6.10 -14.88 -18.95
CA THR A 112 6.17 -16.35 -18.96
C THR A 112 7.05 -16.91 -17.83
N ASN A 113 8.18 -16.29 -17.53
CA ASN A 113 9.02 -16.74 -16.41
C ASN A 113 8.40 -16.36 -15.06
N ASP A 114 7.72 -15.22 -14.97
CA ASP A 114 7.00 -14.81 -13.77
C ASP A 114 5.83 -15.75 -13.47
N GLU A 115 5.12 -16.24 -14.48
CA GLU A 115 4.09 -17.29 -14.33
C GLU A 115 4.68 -18.59 -13.76
N LYS A 116 5.85 -19.02 -14.22
CA LYS A 116 6.56 -20.18 -13.64
C LYS A 116 6.95 -19.96 -12.18
N ARG A 117 7.46 -18.77 -11.86
CA ARG A 117 7.78 -18.36 -10.47
C ARG A 117 6.53 -18.38 -9.58
N ILE A 118 5.39 -17.91 -10.09
CA ILE A 118 4.09 -17.90 -9.40
C ILE A 118 3.62 -19.33 -9.13
N GLN A 119 3.58 -20.19 -10.15
CA GLN A 119 3.14 -21.58 -10.02
C GLN A 119 4.02 -22.35 -9.03
N TYR A 120 5.33 -22.14 -9.09
CA TYR A 120 6.26 -22.72 -8.13
C TYR A 120 5.94 -22.27 -6.70
N ALA A 121 5.84 -20.97 -6.45
CA ALA A 121 5.52 -20.43 -5.14
C ALA A 121 4.18 -20.96 -4.60
N GLN A 122 3.15 -21.05 -5.45
CA GLN A 122 1.83 -21.59 -5.07
C GLN A 122 1.91 -23.06 -4.61
N SER A 123 2.78 -23.87 -5.24
CA SER A 123 3.04 -25.26 -4.83
C SER A 123 3.83 -25.40 -3.52
N LYS A 124 4.51 -24.33 -3.08
CA LYS A 124 5.38 -24.29 -1.90
C LYS A 124 4.74 -23.63 -0.68
N LYS A 125 3.43 -23.85 -0.50
CA LYS A 125 2.61 -23.21 0.54
C LYS A 125 3.24 -23.28 1.93
N SER A 126 3.71 -24.44 2.38
CA SER A 126 4.34 -24.61 3.70
C SER A 126 5.60 -23.76 3.90
N GLU A 127 6.37 -23.51 2.83
CA GLU A 127 7.66 -22.81 2.90
C GLU A 127 7.51 -21.29 2.89
N ILE A 128 6.47 -20.77 2.23
CA ILE A 128 6.28 -19.31 2.06
C ILE A 128 5.05 -18.75 2.77
N ARG A 129 4.23 -19.57 3.43
CA ARG A 129 3.00 -19.10 4.09
C ARG A 129 3.25 -17.94 5.05
N SER A 130 4.32 -17.99 5.85
CA SER A 130 4.66 -16.90 6.78
C SER A 130 5.01 -15.60 6.04
N LYS A 131 5.66 -15.68 4.88
CA LYS A 131 6.03 -14.53 4.05
C LYS A 131 4.80 -13.90 3.39
N VAL A 132 3.91 -14.73 2.84
CA VAL A 132 2.64 -14.28 2.26
C VAL A 132 1.72 -13.69 3.35
N ARG A 133 1.65 -14.32 4.53
CA ARG A 133 0.92 -13.78 5.69
C ARG A 133 1.47 -12.44 6.13
N ARG A 134 2.80 -12.28 6.18
CA ARG A 134 3.42 -11.00 6.54
C ARG A 134 2.99 -9.87 5.60
N LEU A 135 2.97 -10.13 4.29
CA LEU A 135 2.45 -9.18 3.30
C LEU A 135 0.97 -8.84 3.57
N GLN A 136 0.13 -9.84 3.81
CA GLN A 136 -1.29 -9.63 4.11
C GLN A 136 -1.50 -8.81 5.39
N GLU A 137 -0.73 -9.07 6.44
CA GLU A 137 -0.76 -8.31 7.71
C GLU A 137 -0.37 -6.84 7.54
N GLU A 138 0.61 -6.54 6.67
CA GLU A 138 0.94 -5.14 6.35
C GLU A 138 -0.20 -4.42 5.63
N CYS A 139 -0.84 -5.11 4.69
CA CYS A 139 -2.00 -4.56 3.99
C CYS A 139 -3.19 -4.38 4.95
N GLU A 140 -3.47 -5.35 5.82
CA GLU A 140 -4.51 -5.24 6.86
C GLU A 140 -4.26 -4.05 7.80
N TYR A 141 -3.02 -3.89 8.28
CA TYR A 141 -2.62 -2.73 9.08
C TYR A 141 -2.89 -1.42 8.35
N ALA A 142 -2.47 -1.33 7.08
CA ALA A 142 -2.66 -0.14 6.28
C ALA A 142 -4.14 0.15 5.99
N TYR A 143 -4.95 -0.90 5.76
CA TYR A 143 -6.39 -0.81 5.50
C TYR A 143 -7.14 -0.21 6.70
N GLY A 144 -6.67 -0.48 7.92
CA GLY A 144 -7.20 0.11 9.14
C GLY A 144 -6.71 1.53 9.45
N ARG A 145 -6.06 2.26 8.53
CA ARG A 145 -5.65 3.66 8.75
C ARG A 145 -6.68 4.63 8.20
N HIS A 146 -6.81 5.79 8.84
CA HIS A 146 -7.83 6.80 8.50
C HIS A 146 -7.21 8.09 7.98
N ILE A 147 -7.89 8.72 7.03
CA ILE A 147 -7.54 10.02 6.45
C ILE A 147 -7.92 11.18 7.40
N ASN A 148 -8.89 10.96 8.29
CA ASN A 148 -9.43 11.96 9.21
C ASN A 148 -9.00 11.76 10.67
N ARG A 149 -9.29 12.79 11.46
CA ARG A 149 -8.96 13.01 12.87
C ARG A 149 -9.69 12.02 13.79
N ASP A 150 -9.41 10.72 13.67
CA ASP A 150 -9.52 9.89 14.86
C ASP A 150 -8.65 10.61 15.91
N SER A 151 -9.27 11.00 17.02
CA SER A 151 -8.63 11.72 18.13
C SER A 151 -7.37 11.03 18.64
N SER A 152 -7.18 9.77 18.25
CA SER A 152 -6.01 8.99 18.56
C SER A 152 -4.93 9.09 17.46
N TRP A 153 -3.81 9.73 17.82
CA TRP A 153 -2.58 9.81 17.01
C TRP A 153 -2.14 8.47 16.39
N TYR A 154 -2.49 7.34 17.03
CA TYR A 154 -2.10 6.01 16.56
C TYR A 154 -2.81 5.52 15.29
N LYS A 155 -4.01 6.02 14.95
CA LYS A 155 -4.75 5.58 13.74
C LYS A 155 -4.56 6.46 12.51
N SER A 156 -3.88 7.59 12.70
CA SER A 156 -3.60 8.55 11.65
C SER A 156 -2.66 7.96 10.58
N TRP A 157 -2.94 8.27 9.32
CA TRP A 157 -2.04 7.93 8.22
C TRP A 157 -0.76 8.78 8.19
N PHE A 158 -0.78 9.97 8.82
CA PHE A 158 0.32 10.96 8.77
C PHE A 158 1.62 10.45 9.41
N ASN A 159 1.52 9.53 10.38
CA ASN A 159 2.65 8.96 11.11
C ASN A 159 2.72 7.43 10.95
N SER A 160 1.94 6.85 10.04
CA SER A 160 1.87 5.40 9.86
C SER A 160 3.24 4.80 9.51
N ALA A 161 4.05 5.49 8.71
CA ALA A 161 5.43 5.07 8.44
C ALA A 161 6.27 5.07 9.72
N SER A 162 6.21 6.10 10.55
CA SER A 162 6.93 6.16 11.84
C SER A 162 6.59 4.97 12.73
N GLN A 163 5.31 4.71 12.92
CA GLN A 163 4.81 3.62 13.76
C GLN A 163 5.24 2.25 13.23
N ARG A 164 5.18 2.06 11.91
CA ARG A 164 5.40 0.75 11.30
C ARG A 164 6.88 0.43 11.08
N THR A 165 7.67 1.43 10.71
CA THR A 165 9.12 1.29 10.46
C THR A 165 9.94 1.43 11.74
N LYS A 166 9.38 2.00 12.81
CA LYS A 166 10.06 2.35 14.06
C LYS A 166 11.27 3.30 13.86
N LEU A 167 11.28 4.06 12.76
CA LEU A 167 12.26 5.12 12.54
C LEU A 167 11.99 6.27 13.52
N GLU A 168 13.05 6.83 14.13
CA GLU A 168 12.92 7.94 15.08
C GLU A 168 12.23 9.17 14.43
N GLU A 169 11.40 9.89 15.20
CA GLU A 169 10.64 11.05 14.74
C GLU A 169 11.50 12.15 14.10
N LYS A 170 12.77 12.27 14.51
CA LYS A 170 13.72 13.24 13.93
C LYS A 170 14.08 12.95 12.46
N ASP A 171 13.86 11.72 12.00
CA ASP A 171 14.12 11.27 10.63
C ASP A 171 12.84 11.02 9.81
N ASN A 172 11.66 11.26 10.39
CA ASN A 172 10.35 11.16 9.72
C ASN A 172 10.03 12.44 8.97
N LYS A 173 10.78 12.63 7.89
CA LYS A 173 10.44 13.58 6.83
C LYS A 173 9.14 13.10 6.16
N LYS A 174 8.18 14.01 5.95
CA LYS A 174 6.86 13.75 5.32
C LYS A 174 7.00 12.91 4.05
N GLU A 175 8.09 13.10 3.32
CA GLU A 175 8.54 12.34 2.15
C GLU A 175 8.59 10.82 2.38
N LYS A 176 9.17 10.35 3.50
CA LYS A 176 9.25 8.91 3.81
C LYS A 176 7.88 8.30 4.07
N ASN A 177 6.96 9.06 4.66
CA ASN A 177 5.58 8.62 4.84
C ASN A 177 4.87 8.47 3.48
N PHE A 178 5.09 9.40 2.56
CA PHE A 178 4.56 9.30 1.20
C PHE A 178 5.15 8.13 0.42
N GLU A 179 6.45 7.89 0.54
CA GLU A 179 7.10 6.72 -0.07
C GLU A 179 6.53 5.41 0.48
N TYR A 180 6.36 5.31 1.80
CA TYR A 180 5.71 4.17 2.43
C TYR A 180 4.31 3.93 1.86
N TRP A 181 3.48 4.97 1.77
CA TRP A 181 2.11 4.84 1.25
C TRP A 181 2.06 4.49 -0.24
N ARG A 182 3.00 4.99 -1.05
CA ARG A 182 3.14 4.55 -2.45
C ARG A 182 3.51 3.08 -2.55
N ASP A 183 4.41 2.60 -1.70
CA ASP A 183 4.75 1.17 -1.64
C ASP A 183 3.60 0.32 -1.13
N VAL A 184 2.80 0.81 -0.19
CA VAL A 184 1.59 0.12 0.23
C VAL A 184 0.60 0.02 -0.94
N PHE A 185 0.42 1.07 -1.74
CA PHE A 185 -0.42 1.00 -2.95
C PHE A 185 0.10 -0.03 -3.94
N ARG A 186 1.41 -0.06 -4.20
CA ARG A 186 2.01 -1.10 -5.03
C ARG A 186 1.75 -2.47 -4.41
N ALA A 187 1.98 -2.66 -3.12
CA ALA A 187 1.87 -3.98 -2.51
C ALA A 187 0.44 -4.51 -2.44
N CYS A 188 -0.51 -3.64 -2.12
CA CYS A 188 -1.86 -4.01 -1.70
C CYS A 188 -2.94 -3.76 -2.77
N SER A 189 -2.58 -3.22 -3.95
CA SER A 189 -3.50 -3.13 -5.09
C SER A 189 -3.39 -4.35 -6.02
N LYS A 190 -4.48 -4.66 -6.71
CA LYS A 190 -4.55 -5.76 -7.69
C LYS A 190 -3.53 -5.58 -8.82
N GLU A 191 -3.41 -4.36 -9.36
CA GLU A 191 -2.49 -4.06 -10.46
C GLU A 191 -1.05 -3.81 -9.99
N GLY A 192 -0.87 -3.24 -8.79
CA GLY A 192 0.44 -2.95 -8.22
C GLY A 192 1.24 -1.88 -8.95
N ASP A 193 0.55 -0.97 -9.62
CA ASP A 193 1.13 0.07 -10.46
C ASP A 193 0.82 1.44 -9.86
N VAL A 194 1.83 2.18 -9.41
CA VAL A 194 1.62 3.49 -8.78
C VAL A 194 1.06 4.55 -9.74
N ASP A 195 1.13 4.36 -11.05
CA ASP A 195 0.54 5.32 -12.00
C ASP A 195 -0.99 5.18 -12.05
N LYS A 196 -1.52 4.07 -11.54
CA LYS A 196 -2.96 3.86 -11.32
C LYS A 196 -3.43 4.44 -10.00
N MET A 197 -2.50 4.94 -9.19
CA MET A 197 -2.83 5.68 -7.99
C MET A 197 -3.53 6.98 -8.40
N PRO A 198 -4.67 7.31 -7.78
CA PRO A 198 -5.34 8.57 -8.06
C PRO A 198 -4.40 9.75 -7.83
N ILE A 199 -4.49 10.72 -8.72
CA ILE A 199 -3.72 11.97 -8.63
C ILE A 199 -3.91 12.54 -7.22
N GLY A 200 -2.85 12.98 -6.54
CA GLY A 200 -3.03 13.58 -5.21
C GLY A 200 -3.63 12.65 -4.13
N TRP A 201 -3.66 11.32 -4.31
CA TRP A 201 -3.90 10.43 -3.18
C TRP A 201 -2.64 10.37 -2.30
N LEU A 202 -2.82 10.68 -1.01
CA LEU A 202 -1.76 10.69 0.00
C LEU A 202 -0.45 11.30 -0.51
N SER A 203 -0.53 12.46 -1.14
CA SER A 203 0.62 13.20 -1.68
C SER A 203 0.90 14.44 -0.84
N SER A 204 2.05 15.07 -1.09
CA SER A 204 2.39 16.36 -0.49
C SER A 204 1.35 17.44 -0.81
N THR A 205 0.70 17.37 -1.98
CA THR A 205 -0.36 18.30 -2.39
C THR A 205 -1.63 18.12 -1.56
N SER A 206 -2.01 16.88 -1.26
CA SER A 206 -3.20 16.58 -0.45
C SER A 206 -3.00 16.96 1.01
N LEU A 207 -1.76 16.93 1.51
CA LEU A 207 -1.44 17.34 2.89
C LEU A 207 -1.97 18.75 3.20
N LYS A 208 -1.81 19.70 2.26
CA LYS A 208 -2.30 21.09 2.42
C LYS A 208 -3.81 21.17 2.59
N LEU A 209 -4.57 20.30 1.91
CA LEU A 209 -6.03 20.23 2.04
C LEU A 209 -6.47 19.82 3.46
N TYR A 210 -5.64 19.04 4.16
CA TYR A 210 -5.88 18.66 5.56
C TYR A 210 -5.33 19.70 6.56
N GLN A 211 -4.30 20.45 6.19
CA GLN A 211 -3.75 21.54 7.03
C GLN A 211 -4.65 22.77 7.06
N GLU A 212 -5.16 23.22 5.89
CA GLU A 212 -5.99 24.43 5.78
C GLU A 212 -7.33 24.33 6.51
N LYS A 213 -7.86 23.11 6.68
CA LYS A 213 -9.08 22.84 7.45
C LYS A 213 -8.86 22.78 8.97
N GLY A 214 -7.66 23.09 9.46
CA GLY A 214 -7.31 22.98 10.89
C GLY A 214 -7.31 21.53 11.42
N LEU A 215 -7.32 20.54 10.52
CA LEU A 215 -7.33 19.11 10.88
C LEU A 215 -5.92 18.59 11.24
N TYR A 216 -4.89 19.35 10.86
CA TYR A 216 -3.51 19.16 11.28
C TYR A 216 -3.00 20.47 11.88
N LYS A 217 -2.83 20.52 13.21
CA LYS A 217 -2.00 21.56 13.85
C LYS A 217 -0.60 20.98 13.93
N GLU A 218 0.31 21.53 13.14
CA GLU A 218 1.73 21.35 13.39
C GLU A 218 1.95 21.92 14.80
N GLU A 219 2.44 21.10 15.74
CA GLU A 219 2.87 21.63 17.03
C GLU A 219 4.00 22.61 16.73
N SER A 220 3.64 23.88 16.64
CA SER A 220 4.58 24.98 16.62
C SER A 220 5.44 24.79 17.86
N LYS A 221 6.70 24.40 17.66
CA LYS A 221 7.70 24.40 18.71
C LYS A 221 7.61 25.74 19.43
N LYS A 222 7.12 25.72 20.66
CA LYS A 222 7.46 26.78 21.61
C LYS A 222 8.94 26.61 21.90
N SER A 223 9.77 27.42 21.25
CA SER A 223 10.82 28.16 21.95
C SER A 223 11.34 29.28 21.06
#